data_AF-A0A218V251-F1
#
_entry.id   AF-A0A218V251-F1
#
_cell.length_a   1.000
_cell.length_b   1.000
_cell.length_c   1.000
_cell.angle_alpha   90.00
_cell.angle_beta   90.00
_cell.angle_gamma   90.00
#
_symmetry.space_group_name_H-M   'P 1'
#
loop_
_entity.id
_entity.type
_entity.pdbx_description
1 polymer ?
#
loop_
_entity_poly.entity_id
_entity_poly.type
_entity_poly.pdbx_seq_one_letter_code
_entity_poly.pdbx_strand_id
1 'polypeptide(L)'
;MEAQSLPAALALVAGGGAGLSPERRAALGASLPLVQRDYRFERVWFWGCIQGLRGAYYIAEGLGPDRAAPRSRLYSFNCLDWSLLTPATEEMLALAEQLKGHFQGDPSFEYSLAEINAEAAARLVQSGKEVNPAKRFRTQFATFVPLTLHSLFSEMKTRKALPLKFPYFSLKPVIKEEDRLIATIEQIDRAVGIVPRGAFVKTPLGSVHENRYFEGLSLVEAKKLRSYFHFTEPANLKNKTLLEKADLDPSTDFLDSLEHDIPRGKGSKIKRCNEREGNREV
;
A
#
# COMPACT_ATOMS: atom_id res chain seq x y z
N MET A 1 -5.15 -1.33 -15.51
CA MET A 1 -5.57 -1.83 -16.85
C MET A 1 -4.35 -2.04 -17.72
N GLU A 2 -4.27 -3.13 -18.47
CA GLU A 2 -3.09 -3.43 -19.31
C GLU A 2 -2.97 -2.44 -20.48
N ALA A 3 -1.74 -2.06 -20.84
CA ALA A 3 -1.46 -1.07 -21.89
C ALA A 3 -2.15 -1.39 -23.23
N GLN A 4 -2.28 -2.67 -23.60
CA GLN A 4 -2.88 -3.10 -24.88
C GLN A 4 -4.40 -2.98 -24.90
N SER A 5 -5.08 -3.24 -23.77
CA SER A 5 -6.53 -3.12 -23.64
C SER A 5 -6.99 -1.74 -23.16
N LEU A 6 -6.04 -0.89 -22.75
CA LEU A 6 -6.30 0.43 -22.21
C LEU A 6 -7.11 1.35 -23.15
N PRO A 7 -6.83 1.45 -24.47
CA PRO A 7 -7.59 2.32 -25.34
C PRO A 7 -9.08 1.95 -25.40
N ALA A 8 -9.38 0.65 -25.47
CA ALA A 8 -10.75 0.14 -25.48
C ALA A 8 -11.46 0.40 -24.15
N ALA A 9 -10.78 0.14 -23.02
CA ALA A 9 -11.36 0.38 -21.70
C ALA A 9 -11.63 1.88 -21.44
N LEU A 10 -10.71 2.76 -21.83
CA LEU A 10 -10.88 4.21 -21.68
C LEU A 10 -11.95 4.78 -22.63
N ALA A 11 -12.23 4.13 -23.77
CA ALA A 11 -13.35 4.50 -24.63
C ALA A 11 -14.70 4.20 -23.97
N LEU A 12 -14.82 3.07 -23.28
CA LEU A 12 -16.04 2.69 -22.54
C LEU A 12 -16.32 3.64 -21.37
N VAL A 13 -15.27 4.02 -20.62
CA VAL A 13 -15.40 4.91 -19.45
C VAL A 13 -15.68 6.36 -19.83
N ALA A 14 -15.32 6.79 -21.05
CA ALA A 14 -15.52 8.17 -21.50
C ALA A 14 -17.00 8.61 -21.53
N GLY A 15 -17.95 7.68 -21.63
CA GLY A 15 -19.38 7.99 -21.52
C GLY A 15 -19.83 8.46 -20.13
N GLY A 16 -19.02 8.24 -19.09
CA GLY A 16 -19.37 8.53 -17.68
C GLY A 16 -18.97 9.91 -17.17
N GLY A 17 -18.50 10.84 -18.02
CA GLY A 17 -18.20 12.23 -17.65
C GLY A 17 -16.96 12.46 -16.78
N ALA A 18 -16.36 11.40 -16.22
CA ALA A 18 -15.13 11.43 -15.42
C ALA A 18 -13.90 10.87 -16.18
N GLY A 19 -13.95 10.86 -17.51
CA GLY A 19 -12.92 10.25 -18.36
C GLY A 19 -11.71 11.15 -18.62
N LEU A 20 -10.56 10.53 -18.94
CA LEU A 20 -9.38 11.23 -19.46
C LEU A 20 -9.70 11.92 -20.79
N SER A 21 -9.10 13.10 -21.01
CA SER A 21 -9.24 13.82 -22.28
C SER A 21 -8.76 12.95 -23.46
N PRO A 22 -9.34 13.09 -24.67
CA PRO A 22 -8.94 12.30 -25.82
C PRO A 22 -7.44 12.42 -26.14
N GLU A 23 -6.85 13.60 -25.90
CA GLU A 23 -5.42 13.85 -26.09
C GLU A 23 -4.58 13.01 -25.11
N ARG A 24 -4.95 12.99 -23.83
CA ARG A 24 -4.26 12.19 -22.82
C ARG A 24 -4.42 10.70 -23.07
N ARG A 25 -5.57 10.26 -23.58
CA ARG A 25 -5.78 8.85 -23.99
C ARG A 25 -4.86 8.45 -25.14
N ALA A 26 -4.73 9.30 -26.15
CA ALA A 26 -3.82 9.08 -27.26
C ALA A 26 -2.34 9.07 -26.79
N ALA A 27 -1.96 10.01 -25.92
CA ALA A 27 -0.64 10.07 -25.33
C ALA A 27 -0.30 8.79 -24.55
N LEU A 28 -1.18 8.33 -23.65
CA LEU A 28 -0.99 7.09 -22.90
C LEU A 28 -0.87 5.87 -23.82
N GLY A 29 -1.71 5.79 -24.87
CA GLY A 29 -1.67 4.70 -25.85
C GLY A 29 -0.34 4.61 -26.60
N ALA A 30 0.31 5.75 -26.86
CA ALA A 30 1.61 5.79 -27.51
C ALA A 30 2.77 5.58 -26.51
N SER A 31 2.68 6.15 -25.31
CA SER A 31 3.79 6.17 -24.35
C SER A 31 3.97 4.84 -23.60
N LEU A 32 2.88 4.15 -23.21
CA LEU A 32 2.99 2.94 -22.38
C LEU A 32 3.72 1.78 -23.08
N PRO A 33 3.52 1.52 -24.39
CA PRO A 33 4.32 0.54 -25.11
C PRO A 33 5.82 0.91 -25.18
N LEU A 34 6.14 2.21 -25.25
CA LEU A 34 7.53 2.68 -25.20
C LEU A 34 8.16 2.39 -23.82
N VAL A 35 7.44 2.70 -22.74
CA VAL A 35 7.86 2.38 -21.36
C VAL A 35 8.10 0.88 -21.20
N GLN A 36 7.21 0.04 -21.73
CA GLN A 36 7.36 -1.41 -21.67
C GLN A 36 8.66 -1.87 -22.33
N ARG A 37 8.99 -1.33 -23.51
CA ARG A 37 10.22 -1.65 -24.24
C ARG A 37 11.46 -1.13 -23.52
N ASP A 38 11.44 0.13 -23.09
CA ASP A 38 12.61 0.83 -22.57
C ASP A 38 13.04 0.28 -21.22
N TYR A 39 12.09 -0.06 -20.34
CA TYR A 39 12.34 -0.67 -19.03
C TYR A 39 12.28 -2.21 -19.03
N ARG A 40 11.99 -2.83 -20.19
CA ARG A 40 11.90 -4.30 -20.38
C ARG A 40 10.90 -4.98 -19.44
N PHE A 41 9.76 -4.34 -19.19
CA PHE A 41 8.69 -4.96 -18.41
C PHE A 41 7.98 -6.04 -19.24
N GLU A 42 7.55 -7.13 -18.59
CA GLU A 42 6.74 -8.14 -19.29
C GLU A 42 5.37 -7.56 -19.63
N ARG A 43 4.77 -6.81 -18.69
CA ARG A 43 3.51 -6.11 -18.87
C ARG A 43 3.57 -4.74 -18.19
N VAL A 44 2.84 -3.78 -18.74
CA VAL A 44 2.65 -2.46 -18.15
C VAL A 44 1.17 -2.20 -17.97
N TRP A 45 0.81 -1.78 -16.76
CA TRP A 45 -0.54 -1.43 -16.37
C TRP A 45 -0.64 0.05 -16.09
N PHE A 46 -1.70 0.68 -16.59
CA PHE A 46 -2.11 1.99 -16.09
C PHE A 46 -2.88 1.79 -14.78
N TRP A 47 -2.35 2.36 -13.69
CA TRP A 47 -2.95 2.27 -12.36
C TRP A 47 -4.09 3.28 -12.23
N GLY A 48 -3.85 4.53 -12.63
CA GLY A 48 -4.85 5.60 -12.53
C GLY A 48 -4.23 6.98 -12.47
N CYS A 49 -5.00 7.94 -11.96
CA CYS A 49 -4.53 9.30 -11.73
C CYS A 49 -4.83 9.78 -10.30
N ILE A 50 -3.89 10.55 -9.73
CA ILE A 50 -4.04 11.20 -8.43
C ILE A 50 -4.10 12.71 -8.68
N GLN A 51 -5.20 13.34 -8.28
CA GLN A 51 -5.41 14.77 -8.47
C GLN A 51 -4.64 15.56 -7.39
N GLY A 52 -3.74 16.45 -7.83
CA GLY A 52 -3.11 17.47 -7.00
C GLY A 52 -3.69 18.86 -7.30
N LEU A 53 -3.21 19.87 -6.56
CA LEU A 53 -3.65 21.26 -6.71
C LEU A 53 -3.18 21.88 -8.02
N ARG A 54 -1.93 21.64 -8.42
CA ARG A 54 -1.35 22.19 -9.66
C ARG A 54 -1.56 21.28 -10.89
N GLY A 55 -1.97 20.03 -10.69
CA GLY A 55 -2.15 19.07 -11.77
C GLY A 55 -2.32 17.64 -11.27
N ALA A 56 -2.64 16.73 -12.19
CA ALA A 56 -2.81 15.32 -11.90
C ALA A 56 -1.52 14.54 -12.14
N TYR A 57 -1.20 13.63 -11.22
CA TYR A 57 -0.20 12.59 -11.40
C TYR A 57 -0.83 11.40 -12.12
N TYR A 58 -0.20 10.94 -13.18
CA TYR A 58 -0.57 9.72 -13.90
C TYR A 58 0.37 8.61 -13.49
N ILE A 59 -0.17 7.48 -13.05
CA ILE A 59 0.63 6.38 -12.51
C ILE A 59 0.51 5.18 -13.45
N ALA A 60 1.67 4.66 -13.83
CA ALA A 60 1.81 3.40 -14.52
C ALA A 60 2.63 2.45 -13.67
N GLU A 61 2.42 1.17 -13.88
CA GLU A 61 3.02 0.09 -13.11
C GLU A 61 3.57 -0.94 -14.08
N GLY A 62 4.89 -1.16 -14.00
CA GLY A 62 5.59 -2.22 -14.70
C GLY A 62 5.59 -3.49 -13.86
N LEU A 63 5.10 -4.58 -14.45
CA LEU A 63 5.12 -5.91 -13.85
C LEU A 63 6.21 -6.77 -14.48
N GLY A 64 6.92 -7.49 -13.62
CA GLY A 64 7.81 -8.56 -14.00
C GLY A 64 7.08 -9.88 -14.27
N PRO A 65 7.82 -10.98 -14.45
CA PRO A 65 7.26 -12.31 -14.68
C PRO A 65 6.54 -12.89 -13.45
N ASP A 66 6.96 -12.49 -12.26
CA ASP A 66 6.28 -12.81 -11.02
C ASP A 66 5.25 -11.73 -10.69
N ARG A 67 3.98 -12.14 -10.54
CA ARG A 67 2.87 -11.23 -10.24
C ARG A 67 2.86 -10.77 -8.78
N ALA A 68 3.54 -11.48 -7.89
CA ALA A 68 3.69 -11.11 -6.48
C ALA A 68 4.95 -10.29 -6.18
N ALA A 69 5.88 -10.17 -7.14
CA ALA A 69 7.08 -9.37 -6.97
C ALA A 69 6.75 -7.87 -6.79
N PRO A 70 7.61 -7.12 -6.08
CA PRO A 70 7.45 -5.68 -5.94
C PRO A 70 7.38 -5.03 -7.33
N ARG A 71 6.29 -4.31 -7.55
CA ARG A 71 5.99 -3.73 -8.85
C ARG A 71 6.76 -2.41 -9.01
N SER A 72 7.26 -2.18 -10.22
CA SER A 72 7.98 -0.93 -10.53
C SER A 72 6.97 0.14 -10.92
N ARG A 73 6.86 1.21 -10.14
CA ARG A 73 5.88 2.28 -10.38
C ARG A 73 6.55 3.44 -11.09
N LEU A 74 5.84 4.02 -12.06
CA LEU A 74 6.27 5.21 -12.79
C LEU A 74 5.19 6.27 -12.70
N TYR A 75 5.61 7.54 -12.64
CA TYR A 75 4.69 8.67 -12.69
C TYR A 75 4.96 9.56 -13.90
N SER A 76 3.93 10.30 -14.31
CA SER A 76 3.98 11.29 -15.38
C SER A 76 2.98 12.42 -15.12
N PHE A 77 3.24 13.62 -15.63
CA PHE A 77 2.29 14.75 -15.61
C PHE A 77 1.59 14.96 -16.97
N ASN A 78 2.28 14.64 -18.05
CA ASN A 78 1.85 14.88 -19.43
C ASN A 78 1.42 13.59 -20.16
N CYS A 79 1.55 12.43 -19.52
CA CYS A 79 1.28 11.12 -20.12
C CYS A 79 2.22 10.76 -21.28
N LEU A 80 3.41 11.38 -21.36
CA LEU A 80 4.43 11.12 -22.38
C LEU A 80 5.76 10.78 -21.72
N ASP A 81 6.20 11.64 -20.79
CA ASP A 81 7.46 11.48 -20.07
C ASP A 81 7.21 10.76 -18.76
N TRP A 82 7.90 9.65 -18.55
CA TRP A 82 7.74 8.79 -17.37
C TRP A 82 9.01 8.80 -16.52
N SER A 83 8.82 8.90 -15.22
CA SER A 83 9.90 8.83 -14.23
C SER A 83 9.64 7.70 -13.26
N LEU A 84 10.68 6.92 -12.96
CA LEU A 84 10.60 5.78 -12.05
C LEU A 84 10.51 6.28 -10.60
N LEU A 85 9.57 5.73 -9.86
CA LEU A 85 9.43 5.95 -8.43
C LEU A 85 10.29 4.95 -7.64
N THR A 86 10.81 5.40 -6.51
CA THR A 86 11.46 4.50 -5.55
C THR A 86 10.43 3.54 -4.93
N PRO A 87 10.84 2.32 -4.54
CA PRO A 87 9.93 1.42 -3.85
C PRO A 87 9.54 1.97 -2.47
N ALA A 88 8.29 1.75 -2.05
CA ALA A 88 7.77 2.23 -0.78
C ALA A 88 8.50 1.58 0.41
N THR A 89 9.14 2.39 1.27
CA THR A 89 9.67 1.89 2.56
C THR A 89 8.61 2.04 3.65
N GLU A 90 8.72 1.21 4.70
CA GLU A 90 7.82 1.29 5.85
C GLU A 90 7.89 2.64 6.57
N GLU A 91 9.05 3.30 6.55
CA GLU A 91 9.23 4.65 7.08
C GLU A 91 8.37 5.66 6.32
N MET A 92 8.40 5.64 4.99
CA MET A 92 7.59 6.53 4.15
C MET A 92 6.08 6.34 4.41
N LEU A 93 5.65 5.09 4.61
CA LEU A 93 4.25 4.76 4.92
C LEU A 93 3.80 5.33 6.27
N ALA A 94 4.62 5.19 7.30
CA ALA A 94 4.32 5.72 8.63
C ALA A 94 4.26 7.26 8.65
N LEU A 95 5.17 7.91 7.92
CA LEU A 95 5.19 9.37 7.78
C LEU A 95 4.00 9.87 6.94
N ALA A 96 3.63 9.16 5.88
CA ALA A 96 2.49 9.53 5.03
C ALA A 96 1.14 9.43 5.77
N GLU A 97 0.97 8.48 6.69
CA GLU A 97 -0.27 8.35 7.49
C GLU A 97 -0.52 9.58 8.39
N GLN A 98 0.55 10.28 8.80
CA GLN A 98 0.47 11.51 9.58
C GLN A 98 0.11 12.73 8.72
N LEU A 99 0.38 12.69 7.41
CA LEU A 99 0.11 13.78 6.48
C LEU A 99 -1.28 13.69 5.87
N LYS A 100 -2.19 14.56 6.34
CA LYS A 100 -3.52 14.73 5.75
C LYS A 100 -3.58 16.05 4.99
N GLY A 101 -3.71 15.99 3.68
CA GLY A 101 -3.78 17.17 2.82
C GLY A 101 -3.83 16.81 1.33
N HIS A 102 -4.01 17.81 0.48
CA HIS A 102 -3.92 17.64 -0.97
C HIS A 102 -2.44 17.48 -1.40
N PHE A 103 -2.21 16.94 -2.60
CA PHE A 103 -0.91 16.98 -3.25
C PHE A 103 -0.70 18.35 -3.88
N GLN A 104 0.49 18.93 -3.79
CA GLN A 104 0.77 20.23 -4.40
C GLN A 104 0.92 20.13 -5.92
N GLY A 105 1.47 19.01 -6.43
CA GLY A 105 1.77 18.83 -7.85
C GLY A 105 3.25 19.03 -8.20
N ASP A 106 4.14 19.09 -7.20
CA ASP A 106 5.58 19.15 -7.38
C ASP A 106 6.25 17.95 -6.68
N PRO A 107 6.96 17.05 -7.40
CA PRO A 107 7.57 15.86 -6.78
C PRO A 107 8.61 16.19 -5.70
N SER A 108 9.31 17.31 -5.87
CA SER A 108 10.36 17.78 -4.97
C SER A 108 9.85 18.59 -3.78
N PHE A 109 8.53 18.78 -3.64
CA PHE A 109 7.99 19.50 -2.49
C PHE A 109 8.23 18.70 -1.21
N GLU A 110 8.68 19.38 -0.15
CA GLU A 110 9.06 18.77 1.12
C GLU A 110 8.03 19.10 2.20
N TYR A 111 7.46 18.07 2.83
CA TYR A 111 6.57 18.22 3.97
C TYR A 111 7.36 18.14 5.26
N SER A 112 7.27 19.19 6.09
CA SER A 112 7.82 19.16 7.45
C SER A 112 6.75 18.68 8.44
N LEU A 113 6.94 17.51 9.05
CA LEU A 113 6.03 16.96 10.05
C LEU A 113 6.04 17.72 11.40
N ALA A 114 6.90 18.74 11.52
CA ALA A 114 7.07 19.52 12.74
C ALA A 114 5.84 20.34 13.15
N GLU A 115 4.94 20.66 12.21
CA GLU A 115 3.82 21.56 12.46
C GLU A 115 2.55 20.82 12.91
N ILE A 116 2.41 19.54 12.55
CA ILE A 116 1.21 18.73 12.86
C ILE A 116 1.17 18.32 14.34
N ASN A 117 2.34 18.09 14.94
CA ASN A 117 2.44 17.73 16.37
C ASN A 117 2.14 18.90 17.31
N ALA A 118 2.27 20.17 16.88
CA ALA A 118 1.92 21.31 17.72
C ALA A 118 0.40 21.43 17.88
N GLU A 119 -0.36 21.28 16.79
CA GLU A 119 -1.83 21.32 16.82
C GLU A 119 -2.46 20.02 17.37
N ALA A 120 -1.88 18.86 17.07
CA ALA A 120 -2.35 17.58 17.61
C ALA A 120 -2.05 17.44 19.11
N ALA A 121 -0.90 17.92 19.58
CA ALA A 121 -0.61 18.00 21.02
C ALA A 121 -1.50 19.04 21.72
N ALA A 122 -1.80 20.18 21.09
CA ALA A 122 -2.71 21.18 21.65
C ALA A 122 -4.14 20.63 21.88
N ARG A 123 -4.60 19.68 21.06
CA ARG A 123 -5.89 18.98 21.26
C ARG A 123 -5.86 17.94 22.38
N LEU A 124 -4.70 17.33 22.66
CA LEU A 124 -4.53 16.35 23.74
C LEU A 124 -4.30 17.00 25.12
N VAL A 125 -3.81 18.24 25.16
CA VAL A 125 -3.62 19.01 26.41
C VAL A 125 -4.97 19.41 27.05
N GLN A 126 -6.07 19.46 26.29
CA GLN A 126 -7.39 19.80 26.83
C GLN A 126 -8.10 18.63 27.54
N SER A 127 -7.61 17.40 27.42
CA SER A 127 -8.10 16.26 28.21
C SER A 127 -7.08 15.86 29.26
N GLY A 128 -6.87 16.74 30.24
CA GLY A 128 -6.02 16.47 31.39
C GLY A 128 -6.54 15.29 32.23
N LYS A 129 -5.73 14.22 32.30
CA LYS A 129 -5.57 13.43 33.54
C LYS A 129 -4.08 13.31 33.80
N GLU A 130 -3.60 14.03 34.81
CA GLU A 130 -2.27 13.88 35.38
C GLU A 130 -2.02 12.43 35.78
N VAL A 131 -0.91 11.85 35.34
CA VAL A 131 -0.34 10.65 35.97
C VAL A 131 1.17 10.86 36.14
N ASN A 132 1.59 10.92 37.41
CA ASN A 132 2.96 11.16 37.89
C ASN A 132 4.01 10.21 37.26
N PRO A 133 5.17 10.73 36.79
CA PRO A 133 6.23 9.94 36.17
C PRO A 133 7.22 9.41 37.22
N ALA A 134 6.79 8.47 38.06
CA ALA A 134 7.71 7.76 38.94
C ALA A 134 7.16 6.36 39.24
N LYS A 135 7.30 5.45 38.26
CA LYS A 135 7.24 3.96 38.38
C LYS A 135 6.92 3.34 37.00
N ARG A 136 7.84 3.36 36.03
CA ARG A 136 7.71 2.43 34.87
C ARG A 136 8.99 2.13 34.09
N PHE A 137 10.16 2.16 34.73
CA PHE A 137 11.39 1.59 34.18
C PHE A 137 11.96 0.55 35.14
N ARG A 138 11.15 -0.47 35.39
CA ARG A 138 11.62 -1.75 35.91
C ARG A 138 10.78 -2.79 35.19
N THR A 139 11.42 -3.82 34.66
CA THR A 139 10.84 -4.93 33.90
C THR A 139 10.84 -4.74 32.38
N GLN A 140 12.01 -4.87 31.77
CA GLN A 140 12.31 -5.95 30.81
C GLN A 140 13.65 -5.66 30.15
N PHE A 141 14.69 -6.36 30.59
CA PHE A 141 15.75 -6.94 29.76
C PHE A 141 16.63 -7.74 30.72
N ALA A 142 16.09 -8.87 31.15
CA ALA A 142 16.83 -9.92 31.81
C ALA A 142 16.42 -11.20 31.10
N THR A 143 17.23 -11.64 30.13
CA THR A 143 17.52 -13.04 29.78
C THR A 143 18.27 -13.10 28.43
N PHE A 144 19.60 -12.99 28.45
CA PHE A 144 20.49 -13.96 27.81
C PHE A 144 21.91 -13.85 28.40
N VAL A 145 22.54 -15.01 28.55
CA VAL A 145 23.66 -15.39 29.43
C VAL A 145 25.03 -14.78 29.01
N PRO A 146 25.99 -14.66 29.93
CA PRO A 146 27.12 -13.74 29.86
C PRO A 146 28.35 -14.39 29.24
N LEU A 147 29.27 -13.56 28.78
CA LEU A 147 30.73 -13.67 28.93
C LEU A 147 31.35 -12.61 28.01
N THR A 148 32.35 -11.87 28.49
CA THR A 148 33.09 -10.78 27.82
C THR A 148 32.54 -9.33 27.94
N LEU A 149 31.89 -8.96 29.05
CA LEU A 149 31.57 -7.54 29.33
C LEU A 149 32.07 -7.00 30.68
N HIS A 150 32.92 -7.75 31.39
CA HIS A 150 33.59 -7.23 32.60
C HIS A 150 34.92 -6.54 32.30
N SER A 151 35.51 -6.75 31.11
CA SER A 151 36.77 -6.12 30.69
C SER A 151 36.55 -4.70 30.15
N LEU A 152 35.53 -4.49 29.32
CA LEU A 152 35.25 -3.18 28.69
C LEU A 152 34.69 -2.13 29.66
N PHE A 153 34.02 -2.53 30.74
CA PHE A 153 33.45 -1.57 31.68
C PHE A 153 34.50 -0.93 32.60
N SER A 154 35.66 -1.57 32.77
CA SER A 154 36.75 -1.07 33.61
C SER A 154 37.56 0.06 32.93
N GLU A 155 37.59 0.10 31.59
CA GLU A 155 38.31 1.13 30.84
C GLU A 155 37.53 2.43 30.66
N MET A 156 36.22 2.44 30.86
CA MET A 156 35.40 3.65 30.68
C MET A 156 35.37 4.57 31.92
N LYS A 157 35.89 4.11 33.08
CA LYS A 157 35.78 4.86 34.34
C LYS A 157 36.92 5.87 34.58
N THR A 158 37.91 5.94 33.70
CA THR A 158 39.13 6.78 33.88
C THR A 158 39.44 7.70 32.70
N ARG A 159 38.42 8.16 31.95
CA ARG A 159 38.59 9.30 31.05
C ARG A 159 37.63 10.41 31.45
N LYS A 160 38.23 11.46 32.01
CA LYS A 160 37.63 12.77 32.28
C LYS A 160 36.69 13.15 31.13
N ALA A 161 35.53 13.65 31.52
CA ALA A 161 34.48 14.19 30.66
C ALA A 161 35.06 14.99 29.49
N LEU A 162 35.06 14.40 28.29
CA LEU A 162 34.84 15.18 27.08
C LEU A 162 33.34 15.42 27.00
N PRO A 163 32.87 16.66 26.78
CA PRO A 163 31.48 16.86 26.43
C PRO A 163 31.30 16.24 25.05
N LEU A 164 30.84 14.99 25.00
CA LEU A 164 30.16 14.49 23.81
C LEU A 164 28.89 15.33 23.68
N LYS A 165 29.03 16.50 23.03
CA LYS A 165 27.95 17.12 22.28
C LYS A 165 27.65 16.14 21.16
N PHE A 166 26.95 15.04 21.49
CA PHE A 166 26.19 14.33 20.48
C PHE A 166 25.20 15.38 19.96
N PRO A 167 25.27 15.79 18.69
CA PRO A 167 24.15 16.49 18.12
C PRO A 167 23.05 15.43 18.07
N TYR A 168 22.16 15.42 19.06
CA TYR A 168 20.81 14.99 18.79
C TYR A 168 20.24 16.05 17.86
N PHE A 169 20.65 15.97 16.59
CA PHE A 169 20.01 16.72 15.53
C PHE A 169 18.60 16.14 15.54
N SER A 170 17.68 16.88 16.14
CA SER A 170 16.25 16.66 15.99
C SER A 170 15.96 16.90 14.51
N LEU A 171 16.29 15.91 13.68
CA LEU A 171 15.91 15.87 12.27
C LEU A 171 14.40 15.70 12.31
N LYS A 172 13.69 16.82 12.24
CA LYS A 172 12.28 16.83 11.89
C LYS A 172 12.16 15.93 10.66
N PRO A 173 11.40 14.83 10.68
CA PRO A 173 11.31 13.98 9.52
C PRO A 173 10.67 14.81 8.39
N VAL A 174 11.45 15.01 7.34
CA VAL A 174 11.03 15.66 6.11
C VAL A 174 10.74 14.54 5.12
N ILE A 175 9.56 14.58 4.51
CA ILE A 175 9.16 13.62 3.48
C ILE A 175 8.88 14.38 2.19
N LYS A 176 9.44 13.90 1.07
CA LYS A 176 9.16 14.48 -0.23
C LYS A 176 7.76 14.11 -0.71
N GLU A 177 7.21 14.91 -1.61
CA GLU A 177 5.91 14.64 -2.20
C GLU A 177 5.92 13.37 -3.06
N GLU A 178 7.00 13.13 -3.78
CA GLU A 178 7.28 11.85 -4.44
C GLU A 178 7.14 10.66 -3.48
N ASP A 179 7.79 10.73 -2.32
CA ASP A 179 7.79 9.66 -1.32
C ASP A 179 6.39 9.45 -0.73
N ARG A 180 5.69 10.56 -0.47
CA ARG A 180 4.30 10.56 -0.01
C ARG A 180 3.36 9.96 -1.06
N LEU A 181 3.59 10.25 -2.34
CA LEU A 181 2.79 9.73 -3.46
C LEU A 181 2.90 8.21 -3.51
N ILE A 182 4.13 7.68 -3.46
CA ILE A 182 4.40 6.24 -3.42
C ILE A 182 3.72 5.58 -2.23
N ALA A 183 3.86 6.15 -1.04
CA ALA A 183 3.24 5.65 0.18
C ALA A 183 1.72 5.63 0.09
N THR A 184 1.12 6.66 -0.52
CA THR A 184 -0.34 6.73 -0.71
C THR A 184 -0.84 5.68 -1.68
N ILE A 185 -0.14 5.47 -2.80
CA ILE A 185 -0.46 4.41 -3.78
C ILE A 185 -0.41 3.05 -3.10
N GLU A 186 0.64 2.80 -2.32
CA GLU A 186 0.82 1.55 -1.58
C GLU A 186 -0.29 1.33 -0.54
N GLN A 187 -0.71 2.38 0.17
CA GLN A 187 -1.85 2.31 1.09
C GLN A 187 -3.17 1.97 0.35
N ILE A 188 -3.39 2.57 -0.83
CA ILE A 188 -4.57 2.29 -1.65
C ILE A 188 -4.54 0.85 -2.15
N ASP A 189 -3.40 0.38 -2.65
CA ASP A 189 -3.26 -0.99 -3.16
C ASP A 189 -3.51 -2.03 -2.06
N ARG A 190 -2.98 -1.78 -0.85
CA ARG A 190 -3.27 -2.62 0.33
C ARG A 190 -4.74 -2.64 0.73
N ALA A 191 -5.45 -1.53 0.58
CA ALA A 191 -6.85 -1.42 0.99
C ALA A 191 -7.84 -1.92 -0.07
N VAL A 192 -7.56 -1.69 -1.36
CA VAL A 192 -8.52 -1.84 -2.46
C VAL A 192 -8.17 -3.01 -3.39
N GLY A 193 -6.92 -3.49 -3.36
CA GLY A 193 -6.48 -4.62 -4.18
C GLY A 193 -7.21 -5.91 -3.81
N ILE A 194 -8.27 -6.23 -4.54
CA ILE A 194 -9.10 -7.43 -4.33
C ILE A 194 -9.02 -8.35 -5.54
N VAL A 195 -8.91 -9.65 -5.28
CA VAL A 195 -8.80 -10.69 -6.29
C VAL A 195 -9.69 -11.88 -5.94
N PRO A 196 -10.41 -12.47 -6.92
CA PRO A 196 -11.21 -13.66 -6.68
C PRO A 196 -10.33 -14.91 -6.50
N ARG A 197 -10.82 -15.87 -5.71
CA ARG A 197 -10.20 -17.16 -5.45
C ARG A 197 -9.89 -17.90 -6.74
N GLY A 198 -8.65 -18.37 -6.88
CA GLY A 198 -8.21 -19.16 -8.03
C GLY A 198 -7.81 -18.37 -9.27
N ALA A 199 -7.93 -17.03 -9.27
CA ALA A 199 -7.42 -16.20 -10.37
C ALA A 199 -5.89 -16.17 -10.44
N PHE A 200 -5.21 -16.39 -9.31
CA PHE A 200 -3.77 -16.54 -9.24
C PHE A 200 -3.40 -17.84 -8.55
N VAL A 201 -2.29 -18.42 -8.99
CA VAL A 201 -1.76 -19.68 -8.49
C VAL A 201 -0.29 -19.48 -8.12
N LYS A 202 0.07 -19.98 -6.95
CA LYS A 202 1.44 -19.94 -6.44
C LYS A 202 2.16 -21.25 -6.73
N THR A 203 3.27 -21.14 -7.44
CA THR A 203 4.15 -22.27 -7.76
C THR A 203 4.90 -22.72 -6.49
N PRO A 204 5.33 -23.99 -6.36
CA PRO A 204 6.17 -24.43 -5.24
C PRO A 204 7.48 -23.62 -5.08
N LEU A 205 7.97 -23.00 -6.15
CA LEU A 205 9.12 -22.09 -6.14
C LEU A 205 8.82 -20.72 -5.51
N GLY A 206 7.55 -20.44 -5.22
CA GLY A 206 7.09 -19.18 -4.62
C GLY A 206 6.58 -18.14 -5.61
N SER A 207 6.80 -18.32 -6.92
CA SER A 207 6.32 -17.38 -7.95
C SER A 207 4.81 -17.47 -8.13
N VAL A 208 4.17 -16.32 -8.33
CA VAL A 208 2.73 -16.21 -8.52
C VAL A 208 2.42 -15.89 -9.98
N HIS A 209 1.56 -16.70 -10.59
CA HIS A 209 1.13 -16.53 -11.97
C HIS A 209 -0.40 -16.45 -12.06
N GLU A 210 -0.88 -15.79 -13.11
CA GLU A 210 -2.30 -15.78 -13.45
C GLU A 210 -2.74 -17.17 -13.89
N ASN A 211 -3.89 -17.63 -13.38
CA ASN A 211 -4.47 -18.89 -13.78
C ASN A 211 -5.26 -18.73 -15.08
N ARG A 212 -4.76 -19.32 -16.18
CA ARG A 212 -5.44 -19.27 -17.48
C ARG A 212 -6.73 -20.09 -17.53
N TYR A 213 -6.91 -21.04 -16.61
CA TYR A 213 -8.12 -21.87 -16.52
C TYR A 213 -9.21 -21.22 -15.67
N PHE A 214 -8.95 -20.04 -15.11
CA PHE A 214 -9.94 -19.34 -14.31
C PHE A 214 -10.96 -18.63 -15.20
N GLU A 215 -12.17 -19.19 -15.27
CA GLU A 215 -13.28 -18.63 -16.05
C GLU A 215 -14.15 -17.63 -15.25
N GLY A 216 -13.84 -17.44 -13.97
CA GLY A 216 -14.63 -16.62 -13.05
C GLY A 216 -15.26 -17.43 -11.93
N LEU A 217 -15.84 -16.71 -10.97
CA LEU A 217 -16.63 -17.31 -9.89
C LEU A 217 -18.08 -17.50 -10.33
N SER A 218 -18.73 -18.55 -9.82
CA SER A 218 -20.18 -18.69 -9.96
C SER A 218 -20.92 -17.55 -9.27
N LEU A 219 -22.15 -17.23 -9.71
CA LEU A 219 -22.95 -16.16 -9.09
C LEU A 219 -23.14 -16.35 -7.58
N VAL A 220 -23.28 -17.61 -7.14
CA VAL A 220 -23.47 -17.97 -5.73
C VAL A 220 -22.20 -17.74 -4.91
N GLU A 221 -21.03 -17.98 -5.50
CA GLU A 221 -19.74 -17.76 -4.85
C GLU A 221 -19.30 -16.31 -4.91
N ALA A 222 -19.60 -15.60 -6.00
CA ALA A 222 -19.35 -14.18 -6.16
C ALA A 222 -20.13 -13.33 -5.13
N LYS A 223 -21.26 -13.83 -4.59
CA LYS A 223 -21.96 -13.19 -3.48
C LYS A 223 -21.25 -13.35 -2.12
N LYS A 224 -20.26 -14.24 -1.99
CA LYS A 224 -19.59 -14.57 -0.72
C LYS A 224 -18.24 -13.85 -0.60
N LEU A 225 -18.00 -13.20 0.54
CA LEU A 225 -16.75 -12.48 0.81
C LEU A 225 -15.53 -13.41 0.89
N ARG A 226 -15.69 -14.65 1.37
CA ARG A 226 -14.63 -15.67 1.43
C ARG A 226 -14.04 -16.05 0.07
N SER A 227 -14.75 -15.74 -1.02
CA SER A 227 -14.30 -16.02 -2.38
C SER A 227 -13.35 -14.94 -2.90
N TYR A 228 -13.09 -13.89 -2.12
CA TYR A 228 -12.24 -12.77 -2.46
C TYR A 228 -11.10 -12.63 -1.45
N PHE A 229 -9.93 -12.28 -1.96
CA PHE A 229 -8.71 -12.12 -1.20
C PHE A 229 -8.06 -10.76 -1.46
N HIS A 230 -7.28 -10.28 -0.49
CA HIS A 230 -6.41 -9.12 -0.67
C HIS A 230 -5.19 -9.48 -1.53
N PHE A 231 -4.92 -8.69 -2.57
CA PHE A 231 -3.77 -8.85 -3.45
C PHE A 231 -2.53 -8.14 -2.89
N THR A 232 -2.13 -8.52 -1.69
CA THR A 232 -0.92 -8.00 -1.04
C THR A 232 -0.22 -9.09 -0.24
N GLU A 233 0.95 -8.77 0.30
CA GLU A 233 1.64 -9.67 1.21
C GLU A 233 0.71 -10.08 2.37
N PRO A 234 0.58 -11.38 2.63
CA PRO A 234 -0.37 -11.86 3.62
C PRO A 234 0.15 -11.61 5.04
N ALA A 235 -0.61 -10.84 5.81
CA ALA A 235 -0.35 -10.54 7.21
C ALA A 235 -1.02 -11.58 8.13
N ASN A 236 -2.26 -11.97 7.80
CA ASN A 236 -3.08 -12.82 8.67
C ASN A 236 -2.74 -14.30 8.56
N LEU A 237 -2.34 -14.79 7.38
CA LEU A 237 -1.92 -16.19 7.20
C LEU A 237 -0.77 -16.63 8.12
N LYS A 238 0.14 -15.71 8.47
CA LYS A 238 1.24 -16.01 9.41
C LYS A 238 0.71 -16.39 10.79
N ASN A 239 -0.39 -15.75 11.21
CA ASN A 239 -0.98 -15.87 12.54
C ASN A 239 -2.01 -17.01 12.68
N LYS A 240 -2.38 -17.70 11.58
CA LYS A 240 -3.34 -18.81 11.61
C LYS A 240 -2.79 -20.05 12.34
N THR A 241 -3.71 -20.79 12.97
CA THR A 241 -3.42 -22.04 13.67
C THR A 241 -3.03 -23.16 12.70
N LEU A 242 -2.38 -24.22 13.21
CA LEU A 242 -1.99 -25.37 12.37
C LEU A 242 -3.20 -26.10 11.78
N LEU A 243 -4.32 -26.15 12.50
CA LEU A 243 -5.56 -26.77 12.04
C LEU A 243 -6.13 -26.02 10.84
N GLU A 244 -6.25 -24.69 10.96
CA GLU A 244 -6.74 -23.85 9.86
C GLU A 244 -5.82 -23.88 8.64
N LYS A 245 -4.51 -24.05 8.84
CA LYS A 245 -3.55 -24.19 7.74
C LYS A 245 -3.66 -25.53 7.01
N ALA A 246 -4.15 -26.58 7.68
CA ALA A 246 -4.32 -27.90 7.07
C ALA A 246 -5.49 -27.96 6.07
N ASP A 247 -6.51 -27.13 6.28
CA ASP A 247 -7.69 -27.05 5.41
C ASP A 247 -7.47 -26.13 4.18
N LEU A 248 -6.40 -25.34 4.17
CA LEU A 248 -6.09 -24.40 3.10
C LEU A 248 -5.19 -25.04 2.05
N ASP A 249 -5.46 -24.76 0.78
CA ASP A 249 -4.59 -25.17 -0.30
C ASP A 249 -3.42 -24.17 -0.47
N PRO A 250 -2.15 -24.57 -0.32
CA PRO A 250 -1.01 -23.65 -0.39
C PRO A 250 -0.83 -22.95 -1.75
N SER A 251 -1.39 -23.54 -2.81
CA SER A 251 -1.27 -23.06 -4.18
C SER A 251 -2.28 -21.96 -4.51
N THR A 252 -3.51 -22.09 -4.01
CA THR A 252 -4.63 -21.17 -4.31
C THR A 252 -4.99 -20.23 -3.15
N ASP A 253 -4.83 -20.66 -1.90
CA ASP A 253 -5.24 -19.93 -0.70
C ASP A 253 -4.04 -19.29 0.03
N PHE A 254 -3.12 -18.71 -0.74
CA PHE A 254 -1.90 -18.08 -0.21
C PHE A 254 -2.08 -16.60 0.17
N LEU A 255 -3.29 -16.04 0.00
CA LEU A 255 -3.64 -14.64 0.28
C LEU A 255 -4.62 -14.51 1.46
N ASP A 256 -4.76 -13.29 1.99
CA ASP A 256 -5.67 -13.02 3.12
C ASP A 256 -7.12 -12.83 2.65
N SER A 257 -8.08 -13.52 3.28
CA SER A 257 -9.51 -13.49 2.93
C SER A 257 -10.19 -12.23 3.46
N LEU A 258 -11.14 -11.67 2.69
CA LEU A 258 -11.93 -10.49 3.08
C LEU A 258 -12.97 -10.76 4.20
N GLU A 259 -13.22 -12.02 4.55
CA GLU A 259 -14.28 -12.38 5.51
C GLU A 259 -14.06 -11.75 6.90
N HIS A 260 -12.81 -11.55 7.29
CA HIS A 260 -12.43 -11.05 8.61
C HIS A 260 -12.04 -9.56 8.57
N ASP A 261 -12.15 -8.90 7.42
CA ASP A 261 -11.78 -7.50 7.29
C ASP A 261 -12.87 -6.59 7.89
N ILE A 262 -12.44 -5.69 8.78
CA ILE A 262 -13.32 -4.74 9.44
C ILE A 262 -13.07 -3.37 8.81
N PRO A 263 -14.01 -2.84 8.01
CA PRO A 263 -13.79 -1.57 7.33
C PRO A 263 -13.57 -0.45 8.34
N ARG A 264 -12.46 0.26 8.19
CA ARG A 264 -12.15 1.46 8.98
C ARG A 264 -12.98 2.63 8.47
N GLY A 265 -14.27 2.63 8.79
CA GLY A 265 -15.20 3.69 8.43
C GLY A 265 -16.57 3.44 9.04
N LYS A 266 -17.10 4.42 9.77
CA LYS A 266 -18.46 4.37 10.30
C LYS A 266 -19.46 4.25 9.13
N GLY A 267 -19.95 3.03 8.90
CA GLY A 267 -21.25 2.75 8.30
C GLY A 267 -21.47 3.14 6.84
N SER A 268 -20.80 2.47 5.90
CA SER A 268 -21.42 2.25 4.58
C SER A 268 -22.19 0.94 4.62
N LYS A 269 -23.49 1.01 4.94
CA LYS A 269 -24.41 -0.11 4.75
C LYS A 269 -24.53 -0.34 3.24
N ILE A 270 -23.81 -1.33 2.71
CA ILE A 270 -24.12 -1.88 1.37
C ILE A 270 -25.53 -2.44 1.48
N LYS A 271 -26.52 -1.73 0.91
CA LYS A 271 -27.89 -2.23 0.81
C LYS A 271 -27.84 -3.47 -0.08
N ARG A 272 -28.21 -4.64 0.48
CA ARG A 272 -28.51 -5.83 -0.31
C ARG A 272 -29.48 -5.44 -1.42
N CYS A 273 -29.06 -5.58 -2.67
CA CYS A 273 -29.99 -5.74 -3.77
C CYS A 273 -30.65 -7.11 -3.58
N ASN A 274 -31.80 -7.16 -2.91
CA ASN A 274 -32.66 -8.33 -2.97
C ASN A 274 -33.21 -8.42 -4.39
N GLU A 275 -32.84 -9.49 -5.09
CA GLU A 275 -33.53 -9.98 -6.27
C GLU A 275 -35.03 -10.07 -5.92
N ARG A 276 -35.85 -9.26 -6.61
CA ARG A 276 -37.30 -9.48 -6.64
C ARG A 276 -37.52 -10.67 -7.56
N GLU A 277 -37.57 -11.87 -7.01
CA GLU A 277 -38.23 -12.99 -7.68
C GLU A 277 -39.73 -12.68 -7.75
N GLY A 278 -40.14 -12.14 -8.90
CA GLY A 278 -41.54 -12.00 -9.26
C GLY A 278 -42.08 -13.35 -9.66
N ASN A 279 -42.63 -14.07 -8.69
CA ASN A 279 -43.51 -15.20 -8.92
C ASN A 279 -44.79 -14.67 -9.60
N ARG A 280 -44.95 -14.90 -10.91
CA ARG A 280 -46.24 -14.84 -11.58
C ARG A 280 -46.73 -16.27 -11.74
N GLU A 281 -47.51 -16.73 -10.77
CA GLU A 281 -48.49 -17.78 -10.99
C GLU A 281 -49.87 -17.15 -11.07
N VAL A 282 -50.63 -17.67 -12.04
CA VAL A 282 -52.05 -17.45 -12.42
C VAL A 282 -52.37 -16.17 -13.19
#